data_AF-A0AAD5G6D5-F1
#
_entry.id   AF-A0AAD5G6D5-F1
#
_cell.length_a   1.000
_cell.length_b   1.000
_cell.length_c   1.000
_cell.angle_alpha   90.00
_cell.angle_beta   90.00
_cell.angle_gamma   90.00
#
_symmetry.space_group_name_H-M   'P 1'
#
loop_
_entity.id
_entity.type
_entity.pdbx_description
1 polymer ?
#
loop_
_entity_poly.entity_id
_entity_poly.type
_entity_poly.pdbx_seq_one_letter_code
_entity_poly.pdbx_strand_id
1 'polypeptide(L)'
;MGSDKEDVLFLDRSSRATRGKRMTKLVDDEIEEDDEFWNQDALKEEEDDTNYVEEGEVADVFDSDFDEDEPEPEEEAENEPDERLKTFVKYTCICKARFV
;
A
#
# COMPACT_ATOMS: atom_id res chain seq x y z
N MET A 1 -41.82 10.81 18.37
CA MET A 1 -41.09 10.93 17.09
C MET A 1 -40.98 9.54 16.51
N GLY A 2 -41.36 9.40 15.23
CA GLY A 2 -41.69 8.15 14.56
C GLY A 2 -40.51 7.18 14.52
N SER A 3 -40.83 5.90 14.71
CA SER A 3 -39.88 4.80 14.49
C SER A 3 -39.85 4.49 13.00
N ASP A 4 -39.20 5.35 12.21
CA ASP A 4 -38.83 5.05 10.83
C ASP A 4 -37.63 4.11 10.84
N LYS A 5 -37.86 2.87 11.27
CA LYS A 5 -36.97 1.76 10.94
C LYS A 5 -37.16 1.54 9.46
N GLU A 6 -36.28 2.16 8.69
CA GLU A 6 -36.03 1.81 7.30
C GLU A 6 -36.17 0.30 7.12
N ASP A 7 -37.25 -0.11 6.44
CA ASP A 7 -37.45 -1.46 5.97
C ASP A 7 -36.31 -1.72 4.98
N VAL A 8 -35.18 -2.19 5.51
CA VAL A 8 -34.10 -2.77 4.72
C VAL A 8 -34.78 -3.86 3.92
N LEU A 9 -35.00 -3.60 2.63
CA LEU A 9 -35.67 -4.53 1.72
C LEU A 9 -34.79 -5.77 1.60
N PHE A 10 -34.98 -6.71 2.52
CA PHE A 10 -34.41 -8.03 2.49
C PHE A 10 -35.05 -8.74 1.30
N LEU A 11 -34.47 -8.52 0.12
CA LEU A 11 -34.81 -9.29 -1.07
C LEU A 11 -34.62 -10.77 -0.71
N ASP A 12 -35.67 -11.57 -0.90
CA ASP A 12 -35.64 -13.02 -0.68
C ASP A 12 -34.80 -13.68 -1.78
N ARG A 13 -33.49 -13.68 -1.58
CA ARG A 13 -32.50 -14.29 -2.48
C ARG A 13 -32.07 -15.60 -1.85
N SER A 14 -32.01 -16.67 -2.65
CA SER A 14 -31.54 -17.98 -2.20
C SER A 14 -30.20 -17.86 -1.47
N SER A 15 -30.18 -18.19 -0.18
CA SER A 15 -28.95 -18.17 0.62
C SER A 15 -28.08 -19.38 0.24
N ARG A 16 -26.79 -19.13 -0.04
CA ARG A 16 -25.83 -20.20 -0.32
C ARG A 16 -25.19 -20.61 0.99
N ALA A 17 -25.17 -21.91 1.30
CA ALA A 17 -24.60 -22.44 2.56
C ALA A 17 -23.12 -22.11 2.76
N THR A 18 -22.37 -21.79 1.69
CA THR A 18 -20.95 -21.42 1.74
C THR A 18 -20.69 -19.91 1.67
N ARG A 19 -21.73 -19.08 1.64
CA ARG A 19 -21.59 -17.61 1.65
C ARG A 19 -20.93 -17.19 2.97
N GLY A 20 -19.87 -16.38 2.88
CA GLY A 20 -19.22 -15.83 4.07
C GLY A 20 -18.37 -16.81 4.88
N LYS A 21 -18.13 -18.04 4.39
CA LYS A 21 -17.43 -19.10 5.14
C LYS A 21 -16.02 -18.70 5.64
N ARG A 22 -15.37 -17.75 4.97
CA ARG A 22 -14.04 -17.21 5.32
C ARG A 22 -14.06 -15.72 5.66
N MET A 23 -15.23 -15.09 5.70
CA MET A 23 -15.32 -13.66 5.96
C MET A 23 -14.96 -13.31 7.40
N THR A 24 -15.26 -14.18 8.36
CA THR A 24 -14.85 -13.97 9.75
C THR A 24 -13.33 -13.93 9.85
N LYS A 25 -12.65 -14.92 9.24
CA LYS A 25 -11.19 -14.96 9.22
C LYS A 25 -10.57 -13.69 8.60
N LEU A 26 -11.05 -13.24 7.45
CA LEU A 26 -10.48 -12.04 6.80
C LEU A 26 -10.66 -10.78 7.65
N VAL A 27 -11.75 -10.67 8.41
CA VAL A 27 -12.00 -9.54 9.31
C VAL A 27 -11.18 -9.67 10.60
N ASP A 28 -11.01 -10.90 11.11
CA ASP A 28 -10.16 -11.17 12.27
C ASP A 28 -8.68 -10.84 11.95
N ASP A 29 -8.19 -11.26 10.78
CA ASP A 29 -6.82 -10.98 10.30
C ASP A 29 -6.58 -9.46 10.16
N GLU A 30 -7.55 -8.68 9.64
CA GLU A 30 -7.45 -7.21 9.52
C GLU A 30 -7.36 -6.49 10.88
N ILE A 31 -8.14 -6.96 11.86
CA ILE A 31 -8.14 -6.40 13.22
C ILE A 31 -6.81 -6.68 13.94
N GLU A 32 -6.26 -7.89 13.77
CA GLU A 32 -4.96 -8.26 14.35
C GLU A 32 -3.82 -7.39 13.75
N GLU A 33 -3.82 -7.18 12.43
CA GLU A 33 -2.83 -6.33 11.75
C GLU A 33 -2.94 -4.86 12.18
N ASP A 34 -4.15 -4.34 12.36
CA ASP A 34 -4.39 -2.99 12.87
C ASP A 34 -3.87 -2.85 14.30
N ASP A 35 -4.18 -3.80 15.19
CA ASP A 35 -3.71 -3.79 16.57
C ASP A 35 -2.17 -3.84 16.64
N GLU A 36 -1.51 -4.62 15.79
CA GLU A 36 -0.04 -4.68 15.72
C GLU A 36 0.60 -3.38 15.21
N PHE A 37 -0.03 -2.71 14.25
CA PHE A 37 0.46 -1.45 13.71
C PHE A 37 0.28 -0.28 14.69
N TRP A 38 -0.87 -0.20 15.36
CA TRP A 38 -1.18 0.92 16.26
C TRP A 38 -0.60 0.76 17.68
N ASN A 39 -0.33 -0.47 18.14
CA ASN A 39 0.30 -0.70 19.44
C ASN A 39 1.84 -0.67 19.43
N GLN A 40 2.44 0.01 18.44
CA GLN A 40 3.88 0.25 18.41
C GLN A 40 4.28 1.27 19.49
N ASP A 41 5.40 1.03 20.18
CA ASP A 41 5.84 1.91 21.29
C ASP A 41 6.15 3.35 20.84
N ALA A 42 6.43 3.57 19.54
CA ALA A 42 6.63 4.90 18.97
C ALA A 42 5.34 5.72 18.80
N LEU A 43 4.16 5.06 18.79
CA LEU A 43 2.85 5.70 18.63
C LEU A 43 2.04 5.69 19.93
N LYS A 44 2.55 5.04 20.99
CA LYS A 44 1.93 5.07 22.32
C LYS A 44 2.23 6.38 23.02
N GLU A 45 1.27 6.84 23.81
CA GLU A 45 1.45 7.96 24.72
C GLU A 45 2.55 7.62 25.75
N GLU A 46 3.61 8.43 25.80
CA GLU A 46 4.72 8.30 26.75
C GLU A 46 4.46 9.20 27.98
N GLU A 47 4.99 8.82 29.15
CA GLU A 47 4.84 9.60 30.40
C GLU A 47 5.50 10.99 30.31
N ASP A 48 6.52 11.14 29.45
CA ASP A 48 7.23 12.38 29.16
C ASP A 48 6.78 13.05 27.83
N ASP A 49 5.56 12.76 27.34
CA ASP A 49 4.98 13.38 26.14
C ASP A 49 4.52 14.82 26.43
N THR A 50 5.48 15.75 26.42
CA THR A 50 5.23 17.19 26.53
C THR A 50 5.01 17.82 25.15
N ASN A 51 4.22 18.90 25.10
CA ASN A 51 3.96 19.60 23.84
C ASN A 51 5.26 20.00 23.13
N TYR A 52 5.28 19.87 21.80
CA TYR A 52 6.40 20.26 20.96
C TYR A 52 7.00 21.62 21.36
N VAL A 53 8.32 21.65 21.48
CA VAL A 53 9.11 22.84 21.76
C VAL A 53 9.99 23.12 20.54
N GLU A 54 9.83 24.30 19.96
CA GLU A 54 10.67 24.78 18.86
C GLU A 54 12.10 25.00 19.40
N GLU A 55 13.05 24.21 18.91
CA GLU A 55 14.47 24.48 19.11
C GLU A 55 14.89 25.59 18.15
N GLY A 56 15.73 26.52 18.62
CA GLY A 56 16.14 27.67 17.80
C GLY A 56 16.83 27.22 16.52
N GLU A 57 16.18 27.42 15.38
CA GLU A 57 16.70 27.07 14.07
C GLU A 57 17.94 27.93 13.76
N VAL A 58 19.06 27.27 13.49
CA VAL A 58 20.24 27.94 12.91
C VAL A 58 19.96 28.16 11.43
N ALA A 59 20.35 29.33 10.91
CA ALA A 59 20.23 29.60 9.48
C ALA A 59 20.92 28.50 8.68
N ASP A 60 20.26 28.04 7.62
CA ASP A 60 20.78 27.01 6.72
C ASP A 60 22.16 27.44 6.16
N VAL A 61 23.09 26.49 6.10
CA VAL A 61 24.46 26.71 5.61
C VAL A 61 24.62 25.85 4.36
N PHE A 62 24.58 26.51 3.21
CA PHE A 62 24.88 25.88 1.93
C PHE A 62 26.36 25.49 1.83
N ASP A 63 26.62 24.34 1.21
CA ASP A 63 27.97 23.96 0.81
C ASP A 63 28.54 24.95 -0.22
N SER A 64 29.86 25.01 -0.33
CA SER A 64 30.54 26.00 -1.17
C SER A 64 30.26 25.87 -2.67
N ASP A 65 29.77 24.72 -3.11
CA ASP A 65 29.43 24.38 -4.49
C ASP A 65 27.91 24.47 -4.77
N PHE A 66 27.09 24.92 -3.81
CA PHE A 66 25.64 25.05 -4.05
C PHE A 66 25.29 26.06 -5.16
N ASP A 67 26.04 27.16 -5.24
CA ASP A 67 25.91 28.17 -6.30
C ASP A 67 26.77 27.84 -7.55
N GLU A 68 27.52 26.73 -7.52
CA GLU A 68 28.28 26.30 -8.70
C GLU A 68 27.30 25.72 -9.73
N ASP A 69 27.39 26.19 -10.98
CA ASP A 69 26.55 25.68 -12.05
C ASP A 69 26.76 24.16 -12.19
N GLU A 70 25.68 23.40 -12.00
CA GLU A 70 25.69 21.97 -12.31
C GLU A 70 26.11 21.81 -13.78
N PRO A 71 27.02 20.85 -14.09
CA PRO A 71 27.41 20.60 -15.46
C PRO A 71 26.15 20.32 -16.28
N GLU A 72 26.02 20.98 -17.44
CA GLU A 72 24.89 20.72 -18.34
C GLU A 72 24.75 19.21 -18.49
N PRO A 73 23.56 18.64 -18.22
CA PRO A 73 23.36 17.23 -18.45
C PRO A 73 23.70 16.99 -19.92
N GLU A 74 24.71 16.16 -20.17
CA GLU A 74 24.96 15.65 -21.51
C GLU A 74 23.63 15.09 -22.01
N GLU A 75 23.17 15.61 -23.14
CA GLU A 75 21.87 15.35 -23.78
C GLU A 75 21.34 13.96 -23.42
N GLU A 76 20.17 13.93 -22.75
CA GLU A 76 19.42 12.73 -22.33
C GLU A 76 20.04 11.44 -22.85
N ALA A 77 20.95 10.83 -22.07
CA ALA A 77 21.05 9.39 -22.15
C ALA A 77 19.65 8.90 -21.77
N GLU A 78 18.84 8.59 -22.79
CA GLU A 78 17.54 7.97 -22.68
C GLU A 78 17.65 6.96 -21.54
N ASN A 79 17.11 7.28 -20.38
CA ASN A 79 16.95 6.29 -19.34
C ASN A 79 15.78 5.45 -19.88
N GLU A 80 16.12 4.52 -20.78
CA GLU A 80 15.21 3.47 -21.21
C GLU A 80 14.56 2.98 -19.92
N PRO A 81 13.24 3.12 -19.75
CA PRO A 81 12.59 2.65 -18.54
C PRO A 81 12.95 1.18 -18.44
N ASP A 82 13.77 0.82 -17.45
CA ASP A 82 14.21 -0.55 -17.18
C ASP A 82 12.99 -1.44 -17.39
N GLU A 83 12.99 -2.16 -18.51
CA GLU A 83 11.90 -3.00 -18.92
C GLU A 83 11.83 -4.06 -17.84
N ARG A 84 11.08 -3.80 -16.76
CA ARG A 84 10.77 -4.78 -15.72
C ARG A 84 10.37 -6.03 -16.46
N LEU A 85 11.30 -6.98 -16.53
CA LEU A 85 11.22 -8.09 -17.45
C LEU A 85 9.95 -8.84 -17.09
N LYS A 86 8.89 -8.59 -17.84
CA LYS A 86 7.64 -9.33 -17.72
C LYS A 86 7.98 -10.72 -18.20
N THR A 87 8.39 -11.56 -17.27
CA THR A 87 8.61 -12.98 -17.50
C THR A 87 7.24 -13.59 -17.78
N PHE A 88 6.82 -13.53 -19.04
CA PHE A 88 5.65 -14.26 -19.49
C PHE A 88 6.00 -15.75 -19.43
N VAL A 89 5.44 -16.42 -18.43
CA VAL A 89 5.56 -17.87 -18.28
C VAL A 89 4.94 -18.51 -19.53
N LYS A 90 5.78 -19.08 -20.40
CA LYS A 90 5.31 -19.84 -21.56
C LYS A 90 4.71 -21.16 -21.07
N TYR A 91 3.39 -21.23 -20.96
CA TYR A 91 2.69 -22.50 -20.80
C TYR A 91 2.94 -23.36 -22.05
N THR A 92 3.43 -24.58 -21.83
CA THR A 92 3.68 -25.58 -22.86
C THR A 92 2.37 -26.05 -23.48
N CYS A 93 2.18 -25.80 -24.78
CA CYS A 93 1.14 -26.48 -25.53
C CYS A 93 1.77 -27.71 -26.22
N ILE A 94 1.58 -28.85 -25.57
CA ILE A 94 1.75 -30.18 -26.16
C ILE A 94 0.77 -30.28 -27.34
N CYS A 95 1.26 -30.24 -28.59
CA CYS A 95 0.56 -30.83 -29.75
C CYS A 95 1.37 -30.74 -31.07
N LYS A 96 1.30 -31.85 -31.83
CA LYS A 96 1.82 -32.16 -33.19
C LYS A 96 3.23 -32.78 -33.22
N ALA A 97 3.36 -34.11 -33.34
CA ALA A 97 3.05 -34.97 -34.49
C ALA A 97 3.88 -34.63 -35.74
N ARG A 98 4.85 -35.50 -36.04
CA ARG A 98 5.64 -35.60 -37.28
C ARG A 98 5.85 -37.10 -37.43
N PHE A 99 5.08 -37.88 -38.20
CA PHE A 99 4.71 -37.83 -39.63
C PHE A 99 5.91 -37.66 -40.57
N VAL A 100 6.14 -38.76 -41.30
CA VAL A 100 7.17 -39.12 -42.27
C VAL A 100 8.53 -39.48 -41.70
#